data_AF-A0A4Y9SEF1-F1
#
_entry.id   AF-A0A4Y9SEF1-F1
#
_cell.length_a   1.000
_cell.length_b   1.000
_cell.length_c   1.000
_cell.angle_alpha   90.00
_cell.angle_beta   90.00
_cell.angle_gamma   90.00
#
_symmetry.space_group_name_H-M   'P 1'
#
loop_
_entity.id
_entity.type
_entity.pdbx_description
1 polymer ?
#
loop_
_entity_poly.entity_id
_entity_poly.type
_entity_poly.pdbx_seq_one_letter_code
_entity_poly.pdbx_strand_id
1 'polypeptide(L)'
;MNVGCDAVGNLLLVKYAHHGGTYSTAFFPASVVFWMLEHIPVNQDPNLEPPAGIPPFTQMDWDIRFTPRVVSVNCKQFPDALRIRMELENTPEQTVLLDRSNVELLRHFFSVYAKDLINLDAA
;
A
#
# COMPACT_ATOMS: atom_id res chain seq x y z
N MET A 1 2.75 8.56 0.51
CA MET A 1 2.69 7.29 -0.26
C MET A 1 2.13 7.54 -1.66
N ASN A 2 2.31 6.66 -2.64
CA ASN A 2 1.59 6.68 -3.92
C ASN A 2 1.14 5.27 -4.35
N VAL A 3 0.00 5.14 -5.02
CA VAL A 3 -0.59 3.85 -5.45
C VAL A 3 -1.08 3.96 -6.90
N GLY A 4 -0.69 3.03 -7.74
CA GLY A 4 -1.09 2.93 -9.14
C GLY A 4 -1.68 1.56 -9.44
N CYS A 5 -2.70 1.51 -10.30
CA CYS A 5 -3.28 0.25 -10.78
C CYS A 5 -2.66 -0.13 -12.12
N ASP A 6 -2.43 -1.43 -12.34
CA ASP A 6 -2.04 -1.91 -13.67
C ASP A 6 -3.19 -1.76 -14.68
N ALA A 7 -2.89 -1.87 -15.97
CA ALA A 7 -3.90 -1.70 -17.02
C ALA A 7 -4.97 -2.81 -17.03
N VAL A 8 -4.77 -3.89 -16.28
CA VAL A 8 -5.65 -5.07 -16.25
C VAL A 8 -6.60 -5.03 -15.04
N GLY A 9 -6.27 -4.30 -13.98
CA GLY A 9 -7.06 -4.25 -12.75
C GLY A 9 -6.80 -5.43 -11.82
N ASN A 10 -5.60 -6.02 -11.84
CA ASN A 10 -5.30 -7.21 -11.03
C ASN A 10 -4.33 -6.92 -9.87
N LEU A 11 -3.48 -5.90 -10.02
CA LEU A 11 -2.43 -5.57 -9.06
C LEU A 11 -2.35 -4.06 -8.85
N LEU A 12 -2.10 -3.67 -7.61
CA LEU A 12 -1.71 -2.29 -7.28
C LEU A 12 -0.20 -2.21 -7.07
N LEU A 13 0.47 -1.35 -7.81
CA LEU A 13 1.84 -0.94 -7.51
C LEU A 13 1.80 0.13 -6.41
N VAL A 14 2.41 -0.17 -5.26
CA VAL A 14 2.49 0.77 -4.13
C VAL A 14 3.92 1.28 -4.01
N LYS A 15 4.08 2.60 -4.02
CA LYS A 15 5.36 3.30 -3.82
C LYS A 15 5.36 4.01 -2.48
N TYR A 16 6.37 3.72 -1.67
CA TYR A 16 6.52 4.29 -0.33
C TYR A 16 7.97 4.74 -0.09
N ALA A 17 8.10 5.73 0.78
CA ALA A 17 9.38 6.28 1.18
C ALA A 17 9.79 5.68 2.53
N HIS A 18 11.07 5.36 2.67
CA HIS A 18 11.67 5.12 3.98
C HIS A 18 12.01 6.44 4.64
N HIS A 19 11.87 6.52 5.96
CA HIS A 19 12.23 7.72 6.70
C HIS A 19 13.71 8.06 6.48
N GLY A 20 14.01 9.19 5.81
CA GLY A 20 15.36 9.62 5.48
C GLY A 20 16.06 8.81 4.37
N GLY A 21 15.32 8.00 3.60
CA GLY A 21 15.87 7.08 2.60
C GLY A 21 15.30 7.21 1.20
N THR A 22 15.59 6.20 0.36
CA THR A 22 15.08 6.07 -1.01
C THR A 22 13.63 5.54 -1.02
N TYR A 23 13.02 5.52 -2.20
CA TYR A 23 11.70 4.92 -2.39
C TYR A 23 11.81 3.42 -2.63
N SER A 24 10.76 2.68 -2.25
CA SER A 24 10.57 1.28 -2.62
C SER A 24 9.20 1.09 -3.24
N THR A 25 9.10 0.05 -4.07
CA THR A 25 7.86 -0.38 -4.70
C THR A 25 7.56 -1.82 -4.32
N ALA A 26 6.27 -2.15 -4.22
CA ALA A 26 5.80 -3.52 -4.11
C ALA A 26 4.44 -3.67 -4.80
N PHE A 27 4.18 -4.84 -5.37
CA PHE A 27 2.88 -5.18 -5.94
C PHE A 27 1.96 -5.76 -4.87
N PHE A 28 0.79 -5.16 -4.70
CA PHE A 28 -0.25 -5.58 -3.79
C PHE A 28 -1.35 -6.30 -4.59
N PRO A 29 -1.56 -7.60 -4.35
CA PRO A 29 -2.68 -8.35 -4.92
C PRO A 29 -4.02 -7.83 -4.41
N ALA A 30 -5.06 -7.99 -5.23
CA ALA A 30 -6.43 -7.63 -4.88
C ALA A 30 -6.86 -8.21 -3.52
N SER A 31 -6.57 -9.48 -3.24
CA SER A 31 -6.92 -10.12 -1.95
C SER A 31 -6.27 -9.45 -0.75
N VAL A 32 -5.00 -9.03 -0.85
CA VAL A 32 -4.31 -8.23 0.18
C VAL A 32 -4.97 -6.86 0.33
N VAL A 33 -5.31 -6.20 -0.78
CA VAL A 33 -5.96 -4.88 -0.76
C VAL A 33 -7.32 -4.95 -0.08
N PHE A 34 -8.16 -5.94 -0.41
CA PHE A 34 -9.46 -6.13 0.21
C PHE A 34 -9.35 -6.46 1.70
N TRP A 35 -8.45 -7.36 2.08
CA TRP A 35 -8.19 -7.66 3.49
C TRP A 35 -7.76 -6.39 4.26
N MET A 36 -6.86 -5.59 3.68
CA MET A 36 -6.40 -4.35 4.30
C MET A 36 -7.53 -3.32 4.45
N LEU A 37 -8.43 -3.17 3.48
CA LEU A 37 -9.57 -2.26 3.60
C LEU A 37 -10.50 -2.62 4.76
N GLU A 38 -10.64 -3.91 5.08
CA GLU A 38 -11.45 -4.38 6.20
C GLU A 38 -10.75 -4.21 7.57
N HIS A 39 -9.42 -4.17 7.60
CA HIS A 39 -8.63 -4.24 8.84
C HIS A 39 -7.84 -2.97 9.18
N ILE A 40 -7.71 -2.01 8.24
CA ILE A 40 -7.05 -0.74 8.49
C ILE A 40 -7.97 0.19 9.31
N PRO A 41 -7.44 0.89 10.33
CA PRO A 41 -8.22 1.83 11.11
C PRO A 41 -8.70 3.01 10.25
N VAL A 42 -9.95 3.41 10.47
CA VAL A 42 -10.54 4.61 9.86
C VAL A 42 -10.06 5.85 10.61
N ASN A 43 -9.69 6.91 9.87
CA ASN A 43 -9.37 8.18 10.49
C ASN A 43 -10.57 8.75 11.29
N GLN A 44 -10.31 9.18 12.52
CA GLN A 44 -11.28 9.85 13.38
C GLN A 44 -10.91 11.33 13.65
N ASP A 45 -9.76 11.78 13.17
CA ASP A 45 -9.26 13.14 13.38
C ASP A 45 -9.72 14.07 12.25
N PRO A 46 -10.61 15.06 12.53
CA PRO A 46 -11.07 16.00 11.51
C PRO A 46 -10.00 17.02 11.11
N ASN A 47 -8.91 17.16 11.88
CA ASN A 47 -7.83 18.11 11.63
C ASN A 47 -6.59 17.43 11.04
N LEU A 48 -6.74 16.20 10.52
CA LEU A 48 -5.62 15.45 9.97
C LEU A 48 -4.98 16.19 8.79
N GLU A 49 -3.71 16.54 8.92
CA GLU A 49 -2.97 17.17 7.84
C GLU A 49 -2.69 16.17 6.72
N PRO A 50 -2.73 16.60 5.44
CA PRO A 50 -2.38 15.72 4.33
C PRO A 50 -0.90 15.31 4.44
N PRO A 51 -0.56 14.04 4.12
CA PRO A 51 0.82 13.60 4.16
C PRO A 51 1.66 14.27 3.06
N ALA A 52 2.98 14.32 3.27
CA ALA A 52 3.90 14.80 2.25
C ALA A 52 3.74 14.01 0.93
N GLY A 53 3.69 14.74 -0.19
CA GLY A 53 3.61 14.15 -1.51
C GLY A 53 4.84 13.28 -1.83
N ILE A 54 4.61 12.10 -2.40
CA ILE A 54 5.66 11.29 -3.01
C ILE A 54 5.68 11.59 -4.51
N PRO A 55 6.85 11.57 -5.18
CA PRO A 55 6.93 11.69 -6.63
C PRO A 55 5.96 10.76 -7.37
N PRO A 56 5.42 11.19 -8.51
CA PRO A 56 4.56 10.34 -9.34
C PRO A 56 5.31 9.08 -9.78
N PHE A 57 4.54 8.07 -10.20
CA PHE A 57 5.12 6.92 -10.87
C PHE A 57 5.78 7.33 -12.18
N THR A 58 6.93 6.72 -12.45
CA THR A 58 7.63 6.76 -13.71
C THR A 58 7.46 5.41 -14.40
N GLN A 59 7.67 5.34 -15.72
CA GLN A 59 7.65 4.07 -16.45
C GLN A 59 8.65 3.06 -15.85
N MET A 60 9.81 3.54 -15.38
CA MET A 60 10.81 2.72 -14.72
C MET A 60 10.26 2.03 -13.46
N ASP A 61 9.39 2.68 -12.68
CA ASP A 61 8.81 2.06 -11.47
C ASP A 61 7.98 0.80 -11.82
N TRP A 62 7.36 0.76 -13.00
CA TRP A 62 6.60 -0.39 -13.50
C TRP A 62 7.50 -1.47 -14.10
N ASP A 63 8.60 -1.07 -14.74
CA ASP A 63 9.49 -1.98 -15.46
C ASP A 63 10.54 -2.66 -14.55
N ILE A 64 10.59 -2.34 -13.26
CA ILE A 64 11.50 -3.00 -12.30
C ILE A 64 11.10 -4.47 -12.17
N ARG A 65 11.87 -5.34 -12.85
CA ARG A 65 11.69 -6.81 -12.87
C ARG A 65 11.74 -7.48 -11.50
N PHE A 66 12.31 -6.81 -10.50
CA PHE A 66 12.49 -7.34 -9.15
C PHE A 66 11.54 -6.68 -8.14
N THR A 67 10.51 -5.96 -8.60
CA THR A 67 9.48 -5.42 -7.70
C THR A 67 8.77 -6.60 -7.05
N PRO A 68 8.87 -6.75 -5.73
CA PRO A 68 8.34 -7.93 -5.08
C PRO A 68 6.82 -7.87 -5.00
N ARG A 69 6.21 -9.05 -5.02
CA ARG A 69 4.77 -9.21 -4.77
C ARG A 69 4.54 -9.47 -3.29
N VAL A 70 3.56 -8.78 -2.72
CA VAL A 70 3.12 -9.02 -1.35
C VAL A 70 2.32 -10.32 -1.31
N VAL A 71 2.69 -11.21 -0.39
CA VAL A 71 2.01 -12.50 -0.15
C VAL A 71 0.99 -12.34 0.96
N SER A 72 1.41 -11.75 2.08
CA SER A 72 0.57 -11.53 3.25
C SER A 72 0.98 -10.25 3.97
N VAL A 73 0.08 -9.72 4.79
CA VAL A 73 0.35 -8.55 5.62
C VAL A 73 -0.06 -8.81 7.06
N ASN A 74 0.71 -8.28 8.00
CA ASN A 74 0.36 -8.21 9.41
C ASN A 74 0.34 -6.75 9.85
N CYS A 75 -0.85 -6.28 10.21
CA CYS A 75 -1.07 -4.90 10.65
C CYS A 75 -1.13 -4.83 12.19
N LYS A 76 -0.39 -3.90 12.77
CA LYS A 76 -0.47 -3.57 14.21
C LYS A 76 -0.68 -2.06 14.37
N GLN A 77 -1.82 -1.70 14.95
CA GLN A 77 -2.15 -0.31 15.26
C GLN A 77 -1.42 0.17 16.51
N PHE A 78 -0.90 1.39 16.44
CA PHE A 78 -0.37 2.20 17.53
C PHE A 78 -1.21 3.48 17.65
N PRO A 79 -1.08 4.26 18.73
CA PRO A 79 -1.88 5.47 18.93
C PRO A 79 -1.80 6.45 17.74
N ASP A 80 -0.63 6.63 17.15
CA ASP A 80 -0.32 7.62 16.11
C ASP A 80 0.13 7.01 14.78
N ALA A 81 0.24 5.68 14.70
CA ALA A 81 0.78 5.01 13.53
C ALA A 81 0.19 3.61 13.30
N LEU A 82 0.31 3.11 12.09
CA LEU A 82 0.05 1.73 11.70
C LEU A 82 1.36 1.09 11.25
N ARG A 83 1.75 0.01 11.92
CA ARG A 83 2.87 -0.83 11.45
C ARG A 83 2.33 -1.94 10.57
N ILE A 84 2.84 -2.03 9.35
CA ILE A 84 2.50 -3.07 8.39
C ILE A 84 3.77 -3.89 8.14
N ARG A 85 3.76 -5.15 8.53
CA ARG A 85 4.78 -6.13 8.14
C ARG A 85 4.27 -6.85 6.90
N MET A 86 5.05 -6.81 5.83
CA MET A 86 4.74 -7.39 4.53
C MET A 86 5.64 -8.61 4.31
N GLU A 87 5.01 -9.75 4.11
CA GLU A 87 5.68 -10.91 3.55
C GLU A 87 5.75 -10.74 2.04
N LEU A 88 6.95 -10.92 1.48
CA LEU A 88 7.25 -10.62 0.09
C LEU A 88 7.74 -11.88 -0.63
N GLU A 89 7.32 -12.05 -1.87
CA GLU A 89 7.73 -13.17 -2.70
C GLU A 89 9.23 -13.04 -3.07
N ASN A 90 10.02 -14.07 -2.78
CA ASN A 90 11.44 -14.16 -3.16
C ASN A 90 12.37 -13.06 -2.59
N THR A 91 11.99 -12.39 -1.50
CA THR A 91 12.78 -11.34 -0.83
C THR A 91 12.51 -11.34 0.68
N PRO A 92 13.44 -10.85 1.51
CA PRO A 92 13.16 -10.60 2.92
C PRO A 92 11.90 -9.76 3.12
N GLU A 93 11.20 -10.04 4.21
CA GLU A 93 10.06 -9.27 4.65
C GLU A 93 10.42 -7.80 4.86
N GLN A 94 9.44 -6.93 4.65
CA GLN A 94 9.59 -5.50 4.89
C GLN A 94 8.58 -5.03 5.93
N THR A 95 9.00 -4.09 6.77
CA THR A 95 8.11 -3.45 7.73
C THR A 95 8.06 -1.96 7.43
N VAL A 96 6.85 -1.43 7.26
CA VAL A 96 6.59 0.00 7.12
C VAL A 96 5.82 0.50 8.33
N LEU A 97 6.13 1.73 8.75
CA LEU A 97 5.40 2.44 9.77
C LEU A 97 4.75 3.66 9.11
N LEU A 98 3.42 3.71 9.13
CA LEU A 98 2.65 4.78 8.52
C LEU A 98 2.05 5.65 9.62
N ASP A 99 2.26 6.95 9.56
CA ASP A 99 1.48 7.89 10.37
C ASP A 99 0.00 7.87 9.95
N ARG A 100 -0.88 8.46 10.78
CA ARG A 100 -2.33 8.49 10.52
C ARG A 100 -2.68 9.07 9.15
N SER A 101 -1.97 10.11 8.70
CA SER A 101 -2.19 10.78 7.41
C SER A 101 -1.91 9.85 6.23
N ASN A 102 -0.82 9.09 6.29
CA ASN A 102 -0.47 8.10 5.28
C ASN A 102 -1.38 6.86 5.34
N VAL A 103 -1.89 6.48 6.52
CA VAL A 103 -2.88 5.41 6.65
C VAL A 103 -4.18 5.78 5.95
N GLU A 104 -4.69 7.00 6.18
CA GLU A 104 -5.93 7.45 5.53
C GLU A 104 -5.72 7.61 4.01
N LEU A 105 -4.56 8.11 3.58
CA LEU A 105 -4.22 8.19 2.16
C LEU A 105 -4.20 6.80 1.50
N LEU A 106 -3.58 5.80 2.15
CA LEU A 106 -3.56 4.42 1.68
C LEU A 106 -4.99 3.86 1.57
N ARG A 107 -5.81 4.05 2.60
CA ARG A 107 -7.21 3.61 2.63
C ARG A 107 -8.03 4.25 1.51
N HIS A 108 -7.81 5.55 1.25
CA HIS A 108 -8.46 6.27 0.17
C HIS A 108 -8.09 5.67 -1.20
N PHE A 109 -6.79 5.49 -1.49
CA PHE A 109 -6.36 4.88 -2.74
C PHE A 109 -6.91 3.47 -2.92
N PHE A 110 -6.82 2.64 -1.89
CA PHE A 110 -7.34 1.28 -1.94
C PHE A 110 -8.85 1.27 -2.18
N SER A 111 -9.61 2.19 -1.56
CA SER A 111 -11.05 2.30 -1.77
C SER A 111 -11.42 2.75 -3.18
N VAL A 112 -10.62 3.64 -3.77
CA VAL A 112 -10.78 4.09 -5.16
C VAL A 112 -10.55 2.93 -6.12
N TYR A 113 -9.40 2.27 -6.01
CA TYR A 113 -9.03 1.18 -6.92
C TYR A 113 -9.74 -0.14 -6.63
N ALA A 114 -10.34 -0.34 -5.46
CA ALA A 114 -11.11 -1.54 -5.14
C ALA A 114 -12.25 -1.82 -6.13
N LYS A 115 -12.78 -0.78 -6.78
CA LYS A 115 -13.81 -0.93 -7.81
C LYS A 115 -13.27 -1.48 -9.13
N ASP A 116 -11.99 -1.25 -9.38
CA ASP A 116 -11.29 -1.68 -10.60
C ASP A 116 -10.57 -3.02 -10.39
N LEU A 117 -10.47 -3.49 -9.14
CA LEU A 117 -9.82 -4.74 -8.77
C LEU A 117 -10.75 -5.94 -8.89
N ILE A 118 -10.29 -7.00 -9.56
CA ILE A 118 -10.98 -8.29 -9.60
C ILE A 118 -10.37 -9.21 -8.53
N ASN A 119 -11.15 -9.54 -7.50
CA ASN A 119 -10.73 -10.53 -6.50
C ASN A 119 -10.94 -11.95 -7.05
N LEU A 120 -9.88 -12.57 -7.55
CA LEU A 120 -9.93 -13.94 -8.07
C LEU A 120 -10.02 -15.01 -6.97
N ASP A 121 -9.74 -14.66 -5.71
CA ASP A 121 -9.79 -15.58 -4.56
C ASP A 121 -11.19 -15.65 -3.90
N ALA A 122 -12.15 -14.85 -4.36
CA ALA A 122 -13.52 -14.77 -3.81
C ALA A 122 -14.53 -15.75 -4.45
N ALA A 123 -14.03 -16.73 -5.22
CA ALA A 123 -14.85 -17.75 -5.90
C ALA A 123 -15.12 -18.98 -5.04
#